data_AF-A0A7D7VM07-F1
#
_entry.id   AF-A0A7D7VM07-F1
#
_cell.length_a   1.000
_cell.length_b   1.000
_cell.length_c   1.000
_cell.angle_alpha   90.00
_cell.angle_beta   90.00
_cell.angle_gamma   90.00
#
_symmetry.space_group_name_H-M   'P 1'
#
loop_
_entity.id
_entity.type
_entity.pdbx_description
1 polymer ?
#
loop_
_entity_poly.entity_id
_entity_poly.type
_entity_poly.pdbx_seq_one_letter_code
_entity_poly.pdbx_strand_id
1 'polypeptide(L)'
;MKVVEIDESIEKYLRKRNILKQYLIAKMHAEADRLNQIDFRKRRPYKYERYYFKINNKYRAIGRYNDKGTFVVLEISDHQE
;
A
#
# COMPACT_ATOMS: atom_id res chain seq x y z
N MET A 1 -1.92 8.95 -8.65
CA MET A 1 -2.91 9.01 -7.52
C MET A 1 -2.28 9.68 -6.30
N LYS A 2 -3.01 10.03 -5.24
CA LYS A 2 -2.40 10.42 -3.94
C LYS A 2 -2.47 9.25 -2.96
N VAL A 3 -1.42 9.02 -2.17
CA VAL A 3 -1.39 7.92 -1.17
C VAL A 3 -1.29 8.49 0.24
N VAL A 4 -2.18 8.04 1.13
CA VAL A 4 -2.17 8.43 2.54
C VAL A 4 -2.36 7.21 3.43
N GLU A 5 -1.74 7.24 4.60
CA GLU A 5 -1.90 6.24 5.65
C GLU A 5 -3.13 6.56 6.50
N ILE A 6 -3.86 5.53 6.96
CA ILE A 6 -5.06 5.73 7.78
C ILE A 6 -4.74 6.40 9.12
N ASP A 7 -3.63 6.02 9.74
CA ASP A 7 -3.14 6.57 10.99
C ASP A 7 -1.65 6.23 11.21
N GLU A 8 -1.07 6.75 12.30
CA GLU A 8 0.34 6.59 12.66
C GLU A 8 0.78 5.14 12.93
N SER A 9 -0.16 4.20 13.16
CA SER A 9 0.17 2.79 13.40
C SER A 9 0.83 2.14 12.19
N ILE A 10 0.47 2.58 10.97
CA ILE A 10 1.10 2.12 9.73
C ILE A 10 2.58 2.48 9.72
N GLU A 11 2.89 3.75 10.00
CA GLU A 11 4.28 4.20 10.05
C GLU A 11 5.07 3.47 11.15
N LYS A 12 4.48 3.32 12.35
CA LYS A 12 5.10 2.56 13.45
C LYS A 12 5.40 1.12 13.04
N TYR A 13 4.47 0.44 12.34
CA TYR A 13 4.68 -0.91 11.84
C TYR A 13 5.81 -0.97 10.81
N LEU A 14 5.82 -0.06 9.83
CA LEU A 14 6.85 0.02 8.79
C LEU A 14 8.25 0.27 9.38
N ARG A 15 8.36 1.12 10.41
CA ARG A 15 9.60 1.36 11.15
C ARG A 15 10.04 0.14 11.93
N LYS A 16 9.13 -0.48 12.69
CA LYS A 16 9.41 -1.69 13.48
C LYS A 16 9.93 -2.85 12.61
N ARG A 17 9.44 -2.96 11.37
CA ARG A 17 9.86 -3.98 10.40
C ARG A 17 11.02 -3.54 9.51
N ASN A 18 11.56 -2.34 9.69
CA ASN A 18 12.64 -1.75 8.89
C ASN A 18 12.36 -1.73 7.36
N ILE A 19 11.10 -1.53 6.98
CA ILE A 19 10.65 -1.48 5.58
C ILE A 19 10.16 -0.08 5.15
N LEU A 20 10.26 0.91 6.03
CA LEU A 20 9.78 2.28 5.75
C LEU A 20 10.37 2.86 4.45
N LYS A 21 11.69 2.71 4.22
CA LYS A 21 12.32 3.21 2.99
C LYS A 21 11.75 2.55 1.73
N GLN A 22 11.53 1.24 1.76
CA GLN A 22 10.97 0.49 0.64
C GLN A 22 9.51 0.91 0.39
N TYR A 23 8.76 1.13 1.46
CA TYR A 23 7.40 1.64 1.38
C TYR A 23 7.35 3.04 0.76
N LEU A 24 8.23 3.96 1.16
CA LEU A 24 8.27 5.31 0.60
C LEU A 24 8.59 5.30 -0.90
N ILE A 25 9.47 4.41 -1.35
CA ILE A 25 9.76 4.20 -2.78
C ILE A 25 8.50 3.69 -3.50
N ALA A 26 7.82 2.69 -2.95
CA ALA A 26 6.59 2.16 -3.53
C ALA A 26 5.48 3.23 -3.58
N LYS A 27 5.36 4.04 -2.52
CA LYS A 27 4.44 5.20 -2.45
C LYS A 27 4.74 6.19 -3.56
N MET A 28 6.00 6.57 -3.75
CA MET A 28 6.42 7.47 -4.83
C MET A 28 6.06 6.88 -6.21
N HIS A 29 6.25 5.57 -6.44
CA HIS A 29 5.82 4.93 -7.68
C HIS A 29 4.30 4.96 -7.87
N ALA A 30 3.52 4.72 -6.82
CA ALA A 30 2.06 4.82 -6.88
C ALA A 30 1.62 6.24 -7.23
N GLU A 31 2.25 7.24 -6.62
CA GLU A 31 1.91 8.65 -6.84
C GLU A 31 2.30 9.13 -8.24
N ALA A 32 3.41 8.63 -8.77
CA ALA A 32 3.87 8.84 -10.14
C ALA A 32 3.19 7.96 -11.20
N ASP A 33 2.11 7.26 -10.85
CA ASP A 33 1.35 6.36 -11.74
C ASP A 33 2.17 5.19 -12.33
N ARG A 34 3.30 4.85 -11.72
CA ARG A 34 4.18 3.74 -12.13
C ARG A 34 3.71 2.41 -11.51
N LEU A 35 2.44 2.06 -11.74
CA LEU A 35 1.74 0.97 -11.05
C LEU A 35 2.37 -0.41 -11.29
N ASN A 36 2.97 -0.62 -12.46
CA ASN A 36 3.68 -1.86 -12.81
C ASN A 36 4.89 -2.13 -11.91
N GLN A 37 5.55 -1.08 -11.38
CA GLN A 37 6.73 -1.22 -10.51
C GLN A 37 6.36 -1.74 -9.11
N ILE A 38 5.11 -1.56 -8.71
CA ILE A 38 4.62 -1.91 -7.38
C ILE A 38 3.52 -2.97 -7.44
N ASP A 39 3.38 -3.69 -8.56
CA ASP A 39 2.38 -4.74 -8.72
C ASP A 39 0.99 -4.33 -8.19
N PHE A 40 0.53 -3.12 -8.54
CA PHE A 40 -0.72 -2.59 -7.99
C PHE A 40 -1.90 -3.38 -8.54
N ARG A 41 -2.67 -4.04 -7.67
CA ARG A 41 -3.77 -4.93 -8.08
C ARG A 41 -4.96 -4.84 -7.15
N LYS A 42 -6.15 -5.07 -7.70
CA LYS A 42 -7.38 -5.22 -6.91
C LYS A 42 -7.33 -6.54 -6.15
N ARG A 43 -7.57 -6.49 -4.85
CA ARG A 43 -7.61 -7.67 -3.97
C ARG A 43 -8.98 -8.33 -4.05
N ARG A 44 -9.00 -9.67 -4.03
CA ARG A 44 -10.24 -10.45 -3.89
C ARG A 44 -10.71 -10.49 -2.42
N PRO A 45 -12.03 -10.55 -2.16
CA PRO A 45 -13.10 -10.50 -3.15
C PRO A 45 -13.38 -9.06 -3.60
N TYR A 46 -13.61 -8.89 -4.91
CA TYR A 46 -13.61 -7.57 -5.57
C TYR A 46 -14.73 -6.63 -5.11
N LYS A 47 -15.77 -7.15 -4.47
CA LYS A 47 -16.89 -6.40 -3.89
C LYS A 47 -16.48 -5.40 -2.79
N TYR A 48 -15.33 -5.63 -2.15
CA TYR A 48 -14.83 -4.73 -1.10
C TYR A 48 -13.94 -3.61 -1.62
N GLU A 49 -13.69 -3.56 -2.93
CA GLU A 49 -12.92 -2.49 -3.58
C GLU A 49 -11.57 -2.18 -2.92
N ARG A 50 -10.95 -3.23 -2.38
CA ARG A 50 -9.61 -3.16 -1.82
C ARG A 50 -8.60 -3.37 -2.94
N TYR A 51 -7.50 -2.65 -2.86
CA TYR A 51 -6.34 -2.83 -3.71
C TYR A 51 -5.12 -3.02 -2.83
N TYR A 52 -4.06 -3.55 -3.42
CA TYR A 52 -2.77 -3.62 -2.78
C TYR A 52 -1.68 -3.13 -3.71
N PHE A 53 -0.55 -2.74 -3.12
CA PHE A 53 0.72 -2.63 -3.83
C PHE A 53 1.86 -3.30 -3.08
N LYS A 54 2.81 -3.81 -3.85
CA LYS A 54 4.08 -4.39 -3.45
C LYS A 54 4.98 -3.35 -2.80
N ILE A 55 5.33 -3.61 -1.54
CA ILE A 55 6.44 -2.94 -0.87
C ILE A 55 7.73 -3.68 -1.20
N ASN A 56 7.72 -5.00 -0.99
CA ASN A 56 8.82 -5.91 -1.35
C ASN A 56 8.30 -7.34 -1.57
N ASN A 57 9.17 -8.34 -1.60
CA ASN A 57 8.74 -9.73 -1.84
C ASN A 57 7.82 -10.28 -0.73
N LYS A 58 7.91 -9.76 0.49
CA LYS A 58 7.18 -10.23 1.68
C LYS A 58 5.96 -9.38 2.02
N TYR A 59 6.09 -8.06 1.94
CA TYR A 59 5.07 -7.11 2.41
C TYR A 59 4.27 -6.45 1.29
N ARG A 60 2.99 -6.22 1.58
CA ARG A 60 2.02 -5.54 0.73
C ARG A 60 1.31 -4.44 1.53
N ALA A 61 1.19 -3.25 0.97
CA ALA A 61 0.29 -2.22 1.50
C ALA A 61 -1.10 -2.45 0.94
N ILE A 62 -2.12 -2.54 1.79
CA ILE A 62 -3.51 -2.73 1.38
C ILE A 62 -4.29 -1.49 1.71
N GLY A 63 -5.14 -1.08 0.77
CA GLY A 63 -5.92 0.13 0.91
C GLY A 63 -7.15 0.15 0.02
N ARG A 64 -7.84 1.28 0.05
CA ARG A 64 -8.99 1.57 -0.82
C ARG A 64 -8.95 3.02 -1.27
N TYR A 65 -9.59 3.30 -2.40
CA TYR A 65 -9.83 4.69 -2.78
C TYR A 65 -10.94 5.28 -1.90
N ASN A 66 -10.80 6.55 -1.53
CA ASN A 66 -11.90 7.35 -1.01
C ASN A 66 -12.63 8.05 -2.16
N ASP A 67 -13.72 8.75 -1.84
CA ASP A 67 -14.55 9.49 -2.82
C ASP A 67 -13.80 10.60 -3.57
N LYS A 68 -12.61 10.99 -3.09
CA LYS A 68 -11.74 12.01 -3.70
C LYS A 68 -10.66 11.40 -4.61
N GLY A 69 -10.64 10.08 -4.81
CA GLY A 69 -9.62 9.39 -5.60
C GLY A 69 -8.26 9.25 -4.90
N THR A 70 -8.19 9.50 -3.59
CA THR A 70 -7.00 9.24 -2.77
C THR A 70 -6.99 7.79 -2.33
N PHE A 71 -5.84 7.12 -2.50
CA PHE A 71 -5.61 5.78 -1.99
C PHE A 71 -5.24 5.82 -0.50
N VAL A 72 -6.12 5.29 0.35
CA VAL A 72 -5.91 5.22 1.80
C VAL A 72 -5.40 3.83 2.15
N VAL A 73 -4.16 3.74 2.64
CA VAL A 73 -3.54 2.52 3.17
C VAL A 73 -4.15 2.23 4.53
N LEU A 74 -4.80 1.07 4.64
CA LEU A 74 -5.51 0.61 5.83
C LEU A 74 -4.65 -0.34 6.67
N GLU A 75 -3.79 -1.14 6.03
CA GLU A 75 -2.98 -2.16 6.71
C GLU A 75 -1.74 -2.53 5.88
N ILE A 76 -0.73 -3.07 6.56
CA ILE A 76 0.42 -3.73 5.93
C ILE A 76 0.29 -5.23 6.15
N SER A 77 0.13 -5.99 5.08
CA SER A 77 0.05 -7.45 5.13
C SER A 77 1.40 -8.07 4.85
N ASP A 78 1.73 -9.06 5.67
CA ASP A 78 2.70 -10.08 5.34
C ASP A 78 2.02 -11.11 4.42
N HIS A 79 2.53 -11.30 3.21
CA HIS A 79 1.96 -12.21 2.21
C HIS A 79 2.77 -13.52 2.12
N GLN A 80 3.81 -13.70 2.94
CA GLN A 80 4.70 -14.88 2.89
C GLN A 80 4.63 -15.72 4.17
N GLU A 81 3.54 -15.61 4.93
CA GLU A 81 3.23 -16.55 6.03
C GLU A 81 2.31 -17.68 5.56
#